data_AF-A0A2A4X1R4-F1
#
_entry.id   AF-A0A2A4X1R4-F1
#
_cell.length_a   1.000
_cell.length_b   1.000
_cell.length_c   1.000
_cell.angle_alpha   90.00
_cell.angle_beta   90.00
_cell.angle_gamma   90.00
#
_symmetry.space_group_name_H-M   'P 1'
#
loop_
_entity.id
_entity.type
_entity.pdbx_description
1 polymer ?
#
loop_
_entity_poly.entity_id
_entity_poly.type
_entity_poly.pdbx_seq_one_letter_code
_entity_poly.pdbx_strand_id
1 'polypeptide(L)'
;MYFLYADESGDVGLTNSPTHYFCLSGFVVHELRWHEALEATIGFRKYLRDTYGLKLREELHAAHYIHKPGDLRRIPKSIRLKIFPALKTLMIEAC
;
A
#
# COMPACT_ATOMS: atom_id res chain seq x y z
N MET A 1 -22.81 -3.84 -10.48
CA MET A 1 -22.35 -4.49 -9.23
C MET A 1 -21.11 -3.77 -8.71
N TYR A 2 -20.87 -3.76 -7.39
CA TYR A 2 -19.67 -3.17 -6.79
C TYR A 2 -18.88 -4.23 -6.03
N PHE A 3 -17.56 -4.21 -6.18
CA PHE A 3 -16.63 -4.97 -5.35
C PHE A 3 -16.14 -4.08 -4.22
N LEU A 4 -16.16 -4.59 -2.99
CA LEU A 4 -15.55 -3.97 -1.82
C LEU A 4 -14.40 -4.86 -1.36
N TYR A 5 -13.22 -4.28 -1.26
CA TYR A 5 -12.13 -4.85 -0.49
C TYR A 5 -11.97 -4.03 0.79
N ALA A 6 -11.84 -4.71 1.93
CA ALA A 6 -11.61 -4.08 3.21
C ALA A 6 -10.40 -4.74 3.88
N ASP A 7 -9.58 -3.93 4.53
CA ASP A 7 -8.37 -4.34 5.23
C ASP A 7 -8.21 -3.57 6.55
N GLU A 8 -7.73 -4.29 7.54
CA GLU A 8 -7.62 -3.86 8.93
C GLU A 8 -6.18 -3.52 9.28
N SER A 9 -5.98 -2.45 10.03
CA SER A 9 -4.68 -2.04 10.52
C SER A 9 -4.75 -1.61 11.98
N GLY A 10 -3.80 -2.08 12.77
CA GLY A 10 -3.74 -1.83 14.21
C GLY A 10 -4.23 -3.02 15.03
N ASP A 11 -4.35 -2.80 16.34
CA ASP A 11 -4.86 -3.79 17.28
C ASP A 11 -6.26 -3.35 17.74
N VAL A 12 -7.19 -4.28 17.82
CA VAL A 12 -8.60 -4.08 18.23
C VAL A 12 -8.74 -3.61 19.69
N GLY A 13 -7.66 -3.58 20.46
CA GLY A 13 -7.66 -2.89 21.76
C GLY A 13 -8.21 -3.71 22.93
N LEU A 14 -8.46 -5.01 22.74
CA LEU A 14 -9.20 -5.83 23.71
C LEU A 14 -8.39 -6.16 24.98
N THR A 15 -7.07 -6.32 24.90
CA THR A 15 -6.22 -6.63 26.07
C THR A 15 -4.79 -6.17 25.84
N ASN A 16 -4.26 -5.26 26.68
CA ASN A 16 -2.88 -4.76 26.62
C ASN A 16 -2.40 -4.36 25.22
N SER A 17 -3.28 -3.72 24.42
CA SER A 17 -2.94 -3.31 23.07
C SER A 17 -1.81 -2.28 23.06
N PRO A 18 -0.77 -2.44 22.21
CA PRO A 18 0.30 -1.47 22.06
C PRO A 18 -0.12 -0.23 21.25
N THR A 19 -1.34 -0.20 20.70
CA THR A 19 -1.85 0.89 19.86
C THR A 19 -3.20 1.41 20.34
N HIS A 20 -3.42 2.73 20.26
CA HIS A 20 -4.68 3.36 20.62
C HIS A 20 -5.72 3.39 19.48
N TYR A 21 -5.33 3.00 18.28
CA TYR A 21 -6.12 3.17 17.08
C TYR A 21 -6.25 1.86 16.32
N PHE A 22 -7.48 1.55 15.94
CA PHE A 22 -7.82 0.54 14.96
C PHE A 22 -8.36 1.25 13.71
N CYS A 23 -7.79 0.94 12.55
CA CYS A 23 -8.14 1.54 11.28
C CYS A 23 -8.70 0.45 10.37
N LEU A 24 -9.93 0.64 9.90
CA LEU A 24 -10.50 -0.13 8.79
C LEU A 24 -10.40 0.73 7.53
N SER A 25 -9.74 0.20 6.51
CA SER A 25 -9.60 0.84 5.21
C SER A 25 -10.14 -0.06 4.13
N GLY A 26 -10.51 0.49 2.99
CA GLY A 26 -11.03 -0.31 1.90
C GLY A 26 -11.15 0.49 0.62
N PHE A 27 -11.31 -0.21 -0.49
CA PHE A 27 -11.59 0.40 -1.78
C PHE A 27 -12.84 -0.24 -2.39
N VAL A 28 -13.61 0.59 -3.08
CA VAL A 28 -14.85 0.19 -3.74
C VAL A 28 -14.68 0.41 -5.23
N VAL A 29 -14.89 -0.63 -6.04
CA VAL A 29 -14.74 -0.57 -7.49
C VAL A 29 -16.04 -1.06 -8.13
N HIS A 30 -16.58 -0.26 -9.03
CA HIS A 30 -17.70 -0.69 -9.87
C HIS A 30 -17.22 -1.76 -10.85
N GLU A 31 -18.00 -2.82 -11.07
CA GLU A 31 -17.58 -3.98 -11.89
C GLU A 31 -17.12 -3.59 -13.30
N LEU A 32 -17.77 -2.60 -13.91
CA LEU A 32 -17.41 -2.13 -15.26
C LEU A 32 -16.05 -1.43 -15.31
N ARG A 33 -15.56 -0.93 -14.16
CA ARG A 33 -14.24 -0.31 -14.02
C ARG A 33 -13.19 -1.28 -13.49
N TRP A 34 -13.52 -2.56 -13.29
CA TRP A 34 -12.58 -3.55 -12.74
C TRP A 34 -11.30 -3.64 -13.56
N HIS A 35 -11.42 -3.72 -14.89
CA HIS A 35 -10.25 -3.84 -15.77
C HIS A 35 -9.37 -2.58 -15.72
N GLU A 36 -9.98 -1.39 -15.74
CA GLU A 36 -9.28 -0.11 -15.62
C GLU A 36 -8.52 0.00 -14.29
N ALA A 37 -9.18 -0.34 -13.17
CA ALA A 37 -8.58 -0.33 -11.84
C ALA A 37 -7.41 -1.33 -11.72
N LEU A 38 -7.56 -2.52 -12.32
CA LEU A 38 -6.51 -3.54 -12.36
C LEU A 38 -5.29 -3.04 -13.15
N GLU A 39 -5.49 -2.50 -14.36
CA GLU A 39 -4.39 -1.99 -15.19
C GLU A 39 -3.70 -0.79 -14.54
N ALA A 40 -4.45 0.13 -13.90
CA ALA A 40 -3.88 1.23 -13.13
C ALA A 40 -3.01 0.71 -11.98
N THR A 41 -3.47 -0.32 -11.25
CA THR A 41 -2.70 -0.96 -10.17
C THR A 41 -1.42 -1.62 -10.68
N ILE A 42 -1.49 -2.33 -11.81
CA ILE A 42 -0.31 -2.96 -12.44
C ILE A 42 0.68 -1.89 -12.93
N GLY A 43 0.17 -0.85 -13.60
CA GLY A 43 0.95 0.28 -14.08
C GLY A 43 1.71 0.97 -12.95
N PHE A 44 1.04 1.19 -11.82
CA PHE A 44 1.66 1.76 -10.64
C PHE A 44 2.75 0.87 -10.04
N ARG A 45 2.51 -0.45 -9.95
CA ARG A 45 3.57 -1.39 -9.51
C ARG A 45 4.79 -1.33 -10.43
N LYS A 46 4.61 -1.21 -11.74
CA LYS A 46 5.71 -1.03 -12.70
C LYS A 46 6.42 0.31 -12.46
N TYR A 47 5.68 1.40 -12.26
CA TYR A 47 6.25 2.71 -11.91
C TYR A 47 7.10 2.65 -10.64
N LEU A 48 6.61 1.99 -9.59
CA LEU A 48 7.35 1.81 -8.34
C LEU A 48 8.64 1.00 -8.52
N ARG A 49 8.60 -0.03 -9.37
CA ARG A 49 9.79 -0.79 -9.76
C ARG A 49 10.81 0.08 -10.48
N ASP A 50 10.37 0.82 -11.48
CA ASP A 50 11.27 1.57 -12.36
C ASP A 50 11.87 2.79 -11.64
N THR A 51 11.10 3.40 -10.73
CA THR A 51 11.51 4.62 -10.01
C THR A 51 12.29 4.33 -8.73
N TYR A 52 11.87 3.31 -7.96
CA TYR A 52 12.41 3.04 -6.62
C TYR A 52 13.09 1.68 -6.50
N GLY A 53 13.02 0.84 -7.54
CA GLY A 53 13.61 -0.49 -7.56
C GLY A 53 12.77 -1.56 -6.87
N LEU A 54 11.52 -1.31 -6.47
CA LEU A 54 10.65 -2.30 -5.83
C LEU A 54 10.31 -3.46 -6.78
N LYS A 55 10.34 -4.71 -6.33
CA LYS A 55 9.90 -5.83 -7.16
C LYS A 55 8.37 -5.84 -7.22
N LEU A 56 7.80 -6.27 -8.35
CA LEU A 56 6.35 -6.26 -8.55
C LEU A 56 5.55 -7.06 -7.51
N ARG A 57 6.17 -8.11 -6.95
CA ARG A 57 5.60 -9.01 -5.93
C ARG A 57 5.95 -8.62 -4.48
N GLU A 58 6.73 -7.56 -4.27
CA GLU A 58 7.02 -7.08 -2.91
C GLU A 58 5.78 -6.36 -2.35
N GLU A 59 5.46 -6.66 -1.09
CA GLU A 59 4.42 -5.97 -0.34
C GLU A 59 5.04 -4.87 0.54
N LEU A 60 4.36 -3.72 0.60
CA LEU A 60 4.80 -2.57 1.37
C LEU A 60 4.05 -2.50 2.70
N HIS A 61 4.55 -3.22 3.70
CA HIS A 61 4.03 -3.09 5.06
C HIS A 61 4.79 -2.00 5.82
N ALA A 62 4.16 -0.84 6.07
CA ALA A 62 4.83 0.38 6.53
C ALA A 62 5.72 0.19 7.78
N ALA A 63 5.24 -0.55 8.78
CA ALA A 63 6.00 -0.83 10.01
C ALA A 63 7.28 -1.62 9.74
N HIS A 64 7.19 -2.68 8.92
CA HIS A 64 8.35 -3.48 8.50
C HIS A 64 9.29 -2.63 7.62
N TYR A 65 8.71 -1.86 6.71
CA TYR A 65 9.41 -1.02 5.76
C TYR A 65 10.30 0.04 6.42
N ILE A 66 9.85 0.64 7.53
CA ILE A 66 10.58 1.68 8.26
C ILE A 66 11.59 1.07 9.23
N HIS A 67 11.15 0.15 10.08
CA HIS A 67 11.94 -0.31 11.24
C HIS A 67 12.75 -1.57 10.99
N LYS A 68 12.25 -2.50 10.17
CA LYS A 68 12.89 -3.81 9.93
C LYS A 68 12.85 -4.19 8.44
N PRO A 69 13.49 -3.42 7.55
CA PRO A 69 13.25 -3.52 6.10
C PRO A 69 13.64 -4.85 5.43
N GLY A 70 14.31 -5.78 6.12
CA GLY A 70 14.71 -7.06 5.54
C GLY A 70 15.43 -6.91 4.20
N ASP A 71 14.92 -7.58 3.17
CA ASP A 71 15.42 -7.54 1.79
C ASP A 71 15.35 -6.14 1.14
N LEU A 72 14.49 -5.26 1.65
CA LEU A 72 14.35 -3.88 1.18
C LEU A 72 15.50 -2.98 1.65
N ARG A 73 16.43 -3.49 2.47
CA ARG A 73 17.71 -2.80 2.78
C ARG A 73 18.51 -2.46 1.54
N ARG A 74 18.30 -3.19 0.43
CA ARG A 74 18.86 -2.87 -0.88
C ARG A 74 18.47 -1.48 -1.40
N ILE A 75 17.35 -0.92 -0.93
CA ILE A 75 16.91 0.44 -1.26
C ILE A 75 17.34 1.39 -0.11
N PRO A 76 18.10 2.46 -0.42
CA PRO A 76 18.53 3.42 0.60
C PRO A 76 17.34 4.02 1.37
N LYS A 77 17.51 4.24 2.68
CA LYS A 77 16.44 4.76 3.56
C LYS A 77 15.85 6.09 3.04
N SER A 78 16.69 6.98 2.50
CA SER A 78 16.26 8.25 1.92
C SER A 78 15.31 8.08 0.73
N ILE A 79 15.53 7.06 -0.10
CA ILE A 79 14.66 6.73 -1.24
C ILE A 79 13.38 6.05 -0.74
N ARG A 80 13.50 5.15 0.24
CA ARG A 80 12.35 4.46 0.85
C ARG A 80 11.32 5.45 1.41
N LEU A 81 11.77 6.49 2.11
CA LEU A 81 10.87 7.51 2.65
C LEU A 81 10.13 8.32 1.56
N LYS A 82 10.68 8.42 0.34
CA LYS A 82 10.05 9.11 -0.78
C LYS A 82 8.91 8.32 -1.44
N ILE A 83 8.74 7.04 -1.11
CA ILE A 83 7.63 6.22 -1.64
C ILE A 83 6.30 6.63 -1.01
N PHE A 84 6.27 7.08 0.25
CA PHE A 84 5.01 7.40 0.92
C PHE A 84 4.21 8.52 0.23
N PRO A 85 4.81 9.65 -0.19
CA PRO A 85 4.11 10.63 -1.01
C PRO A 85 3.58 10.06 -2.34
N ALA A 86 4.33 9.17 -3.00
CA ALA A 86 3.92 8.58 -4.28
C ALA A 86 2.73 7.62 -4.14
N LEU A 87 2.61 6.92 -2.99
CA LEU A 87 1.44 6.09 -2.67
C LEU A 87 0.15 6.92 -2.57
N LYS A 88 0.23 8.18 -2.15
CA LYS A 88 -0.92 9.08 -2.03
C LYS A 88 -1.51 9.44 -3.39
N THR A 89 -0.68 9.61 -4.41
CA THR A 89 -1.10 10.01 -5.76
C THR A 89 -2.04 8.98 -6.40
N LEU A 90 -1.74 7.68 -6.23
CA LEU A 90 -2.58 6.62 -6.77
C LEU A 90 -3.99 6.60 -6.15
N MET A 91 -4.08 6.80 -4.83
CA MET A 91 -5.37 6.71 -4.11
C MET A 91 -6.33 7.85 -4.43
N ILE A 92 -5.83 8.97 -4.98
CA ILE A 92 -6.64 10.13 -5.34
C ILE A 92 -7.08 10.07 -6.80
N GLU A 93 -6.24 9.55 -7.71
CA GLU A 93 -6.53 9.55 -9.15
C GLU A 93 -7.28 8.30 -9.64
N ALA A 94 -7.32 7.22 -8.86
CA ALA A 94 -7.99 5.97 -9.23
C ALA A 94 -9.50 5.91 -8.89
N CYS A 95 -10.02 6.86 -8.10
CA CYS A 95 -11.45 6.99 -7.78
C CYS A 95 -12.13 7.99 -8.71
#